data_AF-A0A832GU00-F1
#
_entry.id   AF-A0A832GU00-F1
#
_cell.length_a   1.000
_cell.length_b   1.000
_cell.length_c   1.000
_cell.angle_alpha   90.00
_cell.angle_beta   90.00
_cell.angle_gamma   90.00
#
_symmetry.space_group_name_H-M   'P 1'
#
loop_
_entity.id
_entity.type
_entity.pdbx_description
1 polymer ?
#
loop_
_entity_poly.entity_id
_entity_poly.type
_entity_poly.pdbx_seq_one_letter_code
_entity_poly.pdbx_strand_id
1 'polypeptide(L)'
;MTTKPPAEIDYFSDEEQIKKIYNLTESLSEIIPVTNERYRLAYCLDLYINGKINGLLETIDQARPSSSSMEFPELEKIIKQKLTEFNLIK
;
A
#
# COMPACT_ATOMS: atom_id res chain seq x y z
N MET A 1 -3.61 -10.44 41.14
CA MET A 1 -3.81 -10.19 39.70
C MET A 1 -2.98 -11.21 38.93
N THR A 2 -3.58 -12.30 38.45
CA THR A 2 -2.89 -13.27 37.58
C THR A 2 -3.23 -12.93 36.14
N THR A 3 -2.39 -12.13 35.48
CA THR A 3 -2.53 -11.84 34.05
C THR A 3 -2.02 -13.03 33.25
N LYS A 4 -2.86 -13.59 32.37
CA LYS A 4 -2.43 -14.58 31.39
C LYS A 4 -1.35 -13.97 30.48
N PRO A 5 -0.42 -14.78 29.94
CA PRO A 5 0.51 -14.29 28.93
C PRO A 5 -0.28 -13.72 27.74
N PRO A 6 0.26 -12.68 27.07
CA PRO A 6 -0.37 -12.10 25.87
C PRO A 6 -0.55 -13.18 24.81
N ALA A 7 -1.63 -13.06 24.04
CA ALA A 7 -1.87 -13.96 22.91
C ALA A 7 -0.70 -13.87 21.91
N GLU A 8 -0.37 -15.00 21.30
CA GLU A 8 0.61 -15.01 20.21
C GLU A 8 0.10 -14.14 19.06
N ILE A 9 0.97 -13.27 18.57
CA ILE A 9 0.68 -12.37 17.46
C ILE A 9 0.91 -13.17 16.19
N ASP A 10 -0.15 -13.36 15.42
CA ASP A 10 -0.05 -14.01 14.10
C ASP A 10 0.50 -12.98 13.10
N TYR A 11 1.68 -13.25 12.56
CA TYR A 11 2.32 -12.39 11.57
C TYR A 11 2.03 -12.94 10.18
N PHE A 12 1.60 -12.08 9.27
CA PHE A 12 1.51 -12.43 7.85
C PHE A 12 2.88 -12.91 7.34
N SER A 13 2.86 -13.98 6.55
CA SER A 13 4.06 -14.49 5.89
C SER A 13 4.63 -13.45 4.94
N ASP A 14 5.97 -13.40 4.80
CA ASP A 14 6.67 -12.48 3.87
C ASP A 14 6.30 -12.70 2.40
N GLU A 15 5.75 -13.87 2.08
CA GLU A 15 5.31 -14.21 0.73
C GLU A 15 3.93 -13.63 0.40
N GLU A 16 3.15 -13.24 1.42
CA GLU A 16 1.78 -12.76 1.23
C GLU A 16 1.74 -11.43 0.47
N GLN A 17 0.88 -11.39 -0.54
CA GLN A 17 0.66 -10.22 -1.39
C GLN A 17 0.34 -8.96 -0.57
N ILE A 18 -0.48 -9.10 0.47
CA ILE A 18 -0.89 -8.00 1.34
C ILE A 18 0.33 -7.37 2.03
N LYS A 19 1.23 -8.18 2.58
CA LYS A 19 2.43 -7.70 3.26
C LYS A 19 3.36 -6.94 2.31
N LYS A 20 3.49 -7.42 1.07
CA LYS A 20 4.25 -6.74 0.01
C LYS A 20 3.64 -5.37 -0.33
N ILE A 21 2.31 -5.28 -0.41
CA ILE A 21 1.61 -4.01 -0.67
C ILE A 21 1.83 -3.01 0.48
N TYR A 22 1.73 -3.45 1.74
CA TYR A 22 1.99 -2.58 2.89
C TYR A 22 3.45 -2.13 2.96
N ASN A 23 4.42 -3.00 2.66
CA ASN A 23 5.83 -2.63 2.59
C ASN A 23 6.10 -1.61 1.46
N LEU A 24 5.44 -1.79 0.31
CA LEU A 24 5.51 -0.85 -0.80
C LEU A 24 4.98 0.51 -0.37
N THR A 25 3.79 0.57 0.22
CA THR A 25 3.22 1.87 0.62
C THR A 25 4.05 2.52 1.70
N GLU A 26 4.59 1.77 2.67
CA GLU A 26 5.45 2.34 3.71
C GLU A 26 6.74 2.95 3.16
N SER A 27 7.28 2.42 2.05
CA SER A 27 8.41 3.02 1.34
C SER A 27 8.09 4.40 0.74
N LEU A 28 6.80 4.77 0.63
CA LEU A 28 6.35 6.07 0.16
C LEU A 28 6.17 7.09 1.30
N SER A 29 6.63 6.79 2.52
CA SER A 29 6.50 7.68 3.68
C SER A 29 7.08 9.08 3.49
N GLU A 30 8.10 9.24 2.64
CA GLU A 30 8.64 10.56 2.28
C GLU A 30 7.74 11.35 1.32
N ILE A 31 6.94 10.66 0.49
CA ILE A 31 6.06 11.26 -0.51
C ILE A 31 4.65 11.49 0.06
N ILE A 32 4.15 10.51 0.83
CA ILE A 32 2.85 10.49 1.50
C ILE A 32 3.13 10.35 3.00
N PRO A 33 3.36 11.47 3.72
CA PRO A 33 3.76 11.44 5.12
C PRO A 33 2.67 10.88 6.04
N VAL A 34 1.40 11.02 5.67
CA VAL A 34 0.27 10.56 6.48
C VAL A 34 0.09 9.04 6.34
N THR A 35 0.35 8.31 7.42
CA THR A 35 0.25 6.85 7.47
C THR A 35 -1.13 6.34 7.05
N ASN A 36 -2.21 6.99 7.49
CA ASN A 36 -3.57 6.58 7.12
C ASN A 36 -3.82 6.68 5.60
N GLU A 37 -3.23 7.67 4.93
CA GLU A 37 -3.32 7.78 3.46
C GLU A 37 -2.56 6.65 2.78
N ARG A 38 -1.39 6.26 3.31
CA ARG A 38 -0.64 5.08 2.84
C ARG A 38 -1.43 3.79 3.02
N TYR A 39 -2.17 3.63 4.12
CA TYR A 39 -3.03 2.47 4.34
C TYR A 39 -4.25 2.44 3.42
N ARG A 40 -4.87 3.60 3.17
CA ARG A 40 -5.93 3.71 2.15
C ARG A 40 -5.40 3.36 0.76
N LEU A 41 -4.21 3.84 0.41
CA LEU A 41 -3.55 3.49 -0.83
C LEU A 41 -3.24 1.99 -0.90
N ALA A 42 -2.77 1.37 0.18
CA ALA A 42 -2.50 -0.06 0.24
C ALA A 42 -3.77 -0.87 -0.05
N TYR A 43 -4.90 -0.48 0.56
CA TYR A 43 -6.19 -1.11 0.29
C TYR A 43 -6.63 -0.95 -1.16
N CYS A 44 -6.53 0.25 -1.72
CA CYS A 44 -6.86 0.49 -3.12
C CYS A 44 -5.95 -0.31 -4.08
N LEU A 45 -4.65 -0.41 -3.78
CA LEU A 45 -3.70 -1.23 -4.55
C LEU A 45 -4.04 -2.72 -4.49
N ASP A 46 -4.49 -3.23 -3.34
CA ASP A 46 -4.96 -4.60 -3.23
C ASP A 46 -6.19 -4.84 -4.11
N LEU A 47 -7.15 -3.91 -4.14
CA LEU A 47 -8.30 -3.98 -5.05
C LEU A 47 -7.87 -3.97 -6.52
N TYR A 48 -6.89 -3.15 -6.88
CA TYR A 48 -6.33 -3.09 -8.22
C TYR A 48 -5.67 -4.41 -8.64
N ILE A 49 -4.80 -4.98 -7.80
CA ILE A 49 -4.13 -6.25 -8.08
C ILE A 49 -5.13 -7.41 -8.17
N ASN A 50 -6.18 -7.38 -7.36
CA ASN A 50 -7.27 -8.35 -7.42
C ASN A 50 -8.27 -8.11 -8.57
N GLY A 51 -8.01 -7.14 -9.46
CA GLY A 51 -8.81 -6.85 -10.66
C GLY A 51 -10.17 -6.20 -10.39
N LYS A 52 -10.37 -5.61 -9.20
CA LYS A 52 -11.59 -4.87 -8.85
C LYS A 52 -11.57 -3.41 -9.32
N ILE A 53 -10.37 -2.88 -9.58
CA ILE A 53 -10.13 -1.55 -10.17
C ILE A 53 -9.25 -1.78 -11.40
N ASN A 54 -9.53 -1.09 -12.51
CA ASN A 54 -8.84 -1.33 -13.78
C ASN A 54 -7.66 -0.37 -14.01
N GLY A 55 -7.67 0.82 -13.39
CA GLY A 55 -6.63 1.84 -13.56
C GLY A 55 -5.80 2.09 -12.30
N LEU A 56 -4.49 2.25 -12.47
CA LEU A 56 -3.60 2.68 -11.37
C LEU A 56 -3.87 4.15 -10.98
N LEU A 57 -4.13 5.02 -11.96
CA LEU A 57 -4.54 6.40 -11.70
C LEU A 57 -5.87 6.49 -10.93
N GLU A 58 -6.86 5.66 -11.31
CA GLU A 58 -8.15 5.56 -10.59
C GLU A 58 -7.93 5.09 -9.14
N THR A 59 -7.00 4.17 -8.94
CA THR A 59 -6.61 3.66 -7.62
C THR A 59 -6.04 4.76 -6.73
N ILE A 60 -5.17 5.60 -7.29
CA ILE A 60 -4.57 6.75 -6.58
C ILE A 60 -5.64 7.81 -6.28
N ASP A 61 -6.51 8.09 -7.24
CA ASP A 61 -7.60 9.07 -7.06
C ASP A 61 -8.59 8.61 -5.97
N GLN A 62 -8.94 7.32 -5.94
CA GLN A 62 -9.77 6.74 -4.89
C GLN A 62 -9.09 6.77 -3.51
N ALA A 63 -7.79 6.51 -3.46
CA ALA A 63 -6.99 6.62 -2.24
C ALA A 63 -6.89 8.09 -1.75
N ARG A 64 -6.99 9.06 -2.67
CA ARG A 64 -6.97 10.51 -2.42
C ARG A 64 -5.93 10.94 -1.38
N PRO A 65 -4.63 10.68 -1.62
CA PRO A 65 -3.57 11.11 -0.72
C PRO A 65 -3.44 12.64 -0.81
N SER A 66 -4.05 13.35 0.13
CA SER A 66 -4.08 14.82 0.12
C SER A 66 -2.78 15.43 0.66
N SER A 67 -1.98 14.62 1.36
CA SER A 67 -0.66 15.02 1.87
C SER A 67 0.48 14.75 0.89
N SER A 68 0.20 14.30 -0.34
CA SER A 68 1.25 13.97 -1.30
C SER A 68 2.08 15.21 -1.68
N SER A 69 3.40 15.07 -1.70
CA SER A 69 4.30 16.12 -2.19
C SER A 69 4.32 16.25 -3.72
N MET A 70 3.61 15.38 -4.44
CA MET A 70 3.65 15.25 -5.90
C MET A 70 2.23 15.18 -6.48
N GLU A 71 2.10 15.55 -7.75
CA GLU A 71 0.88 15.41 -8.54
C GLU A 71 0.59 13.94 -8.86
N PHE A 72 -0.69 13.58 -9.02
CA PHE A 72 -1.13 12.19 -9.20
C PHE A 72 -0.49 11.46 -10.40
N PRO A 73 -0.25 12.08 -11.57
CA PRO A 73 0.43 11.42 -12.69
C PRO A 73 1.90 11.09 -12.43
N GLU A 74 2.58 11.85 -11.57
CA GLU A 74 3.97 11.57 -11.19
C GLU A 74 4.03 10.45 -10.16
N LEU A 75 3.11 10.49 -9.20
CA LEU A 75 2.92 9.44 -8.21
C LEU A 75 2.61 8.09 -8.87
N GLU A 76 1.82 8.08 -9.94
CA GLU A 76 1.53 6.88 -10.73
C GLU A 76 2.80 6.21 -11.27
N LYS A 77 3.75 6.98 -11.81
CA LYS A 77 5.01 6.44 -12.35
C LYS A 77 5.86 5.78 -11.26
N ILE A 78 5.95 6.43 -10.09
CA ILE A 78 6.71 5.92 -8.94
C ILE A 78 6.06 4.65 -8.40
N ILE A 79 4.74 4.66 -8.20
CA ILE A 79 4.00 3.50 -7.71
C ILE A 79 4.11 2.35 -8.71
N LYS A 80 4.01 2.61 -10.02
CA LYS A 80 4.19 1.59 -11.05
C LYS A 80 5.58 0.95 -11.00
N GLN A 81 6.63 1.77 -10.88
CA GLN A 81 8.00 1.27 -10.71
C GLN A 81 8.11 0.39 -9.46
N LYS A 82 7.57 0.84 -8.33
CA LYS A 82 7.55 0.09 -7.08
C LYS A 82 6.77 -1.23 -7.20
N LEU A 83 5.63 -1.24 -7.89
CA LEU A 83 4.84 -2.46 -8.10
C LEU A 83 5.63 -3.53 -8.88
N THR A 84 6.45 -3.11 -9.85
CA THR A 84 7.37 -4.00 -10.56
C THR A 84 8.52 -4.46 -9.65
N GLU A 85 9.14 -3.56 -8.87
CA GLU A 85 10.20 -3.93 -7.90
C GLU A 85 9.74 -4.99 -6.88
N PHE A 86 8.47 -4.92 -6.45
CA PHE A 86 7.88 -5.87 -5.51
C PHE A 86 7.29 -7.14 -6.16
N ASN A 87 7.46 -7.31 -7.49
CA ASN A 87 6.90 -8.43 -8.27
C ASN A 87 5.37 -8.59 -8.12
N LEU A 88 4.64 -7.48 -7.92
CA LEU A 88 3.18 -7.49 -7.79
C LEU A 88 2.47 -7.42 -9.15
N ILE A 89 3.17 -6.94 -10.18
CA ILE A 89 2.69 -6.82 -11.56
C ILE A 89 3.82 -7.24 -12.50
N LYS A 90 3.48 -7.86 -13.63
CA LYS A 90 4.41 -8.25 -14.70
C LYS A 90 4.77 -7.10 -15.62
#